data_AF-A0A7L4CST5-F1
#
_entry.id   AF-A0A7L4CST5-F1
#
_cell.length_a   1.000
_cell.length_b   1.000
_cell.length_c   1.000
_cell.angle_alpha   90.00
_cell.angle_beta   90.00
_cell.angle_gamma   90.00
#
_symmetry.space_group_name_H-M   'P 1'
#
loop_
_entity.id
_entity.type
_entity.pdbx_description
1 polymer ?
#
loop_
_entity_poly.entity_id
_entity_poly.type
_entity_poly.pdbx_seq_one_letter_code
_entity_poly.pdbx_strand_id
1 'polypeptide(L)' 'CGRSFSWKESLVIHQRSHAPQRPHTCPECGRTFSRSANLVLHRRVHTGERPFTCPRCGRSFRNKANLTTHSRLH' A
#
# COMPACT_ATOMS: atom_id res chain seq x y z
N CYS A 1 -2.40 9.00 -20.51
CA CYS A 1 -0.98 8.62 -20.40
C CYS A 1 -0.61 7.34 -21.20
N GLY A 2 -1.41 6.88 -22.17
CA GLY A 2 -1.02 5.83 -23.13
C GLY A 2 -0.66 4.43 -22.58
N ARG A 3 -0.99 4.12 -21.31
CA ARG A 3 -0.69 2.81 -20.72
C ARG A 3 -1.75 1.77 -21.09
N SER A 4 -1.29 0.58 -21.48
CA SER A 4 -2.13 -0.59 -21.75
C SER A 4 -2.16 -1.53 -20.55
N PHE A 5 -3.30 -2.18 -20.32
CA PHE A 5 -3.50 -3.11 -19.22
C PHE A 5 -4.17 -4.37 -19.74
N SER A 6 -3.68 -5.54 -19.31
CA SER A 6 -4.26 -6.84 -19.68
C SER A 6 -5.65 -7.09 -19.06
N TRP A 7 -5.99 -6.37 -17.99
CA TRP A 7 -7.22 -6.56 -17.23
C TRP A 7 -7.99 -5.25 -17.08
N LYS A 8 -9.31 -5.31 -17.30
CA LYS A 8 -10.22 -4.15 -17.15
C LYS A 8 -10.14 -3.53 -15.76
N GLU A 9 -10.06 -4.35 -14.71
CA GLU A 9 -9.92 -3.86 -13.33
C GLU A 9 -8.65 -3.01 -13.14
N SER A 10 -7.53 -3.46 -13.71
CA SER A 10 -6.26 -2.73 -13.63
C SER A 10 -6.34 -1.38 -14.36
N LEU A 11 -7.05 -1.32 -15.49
CA LEU A 11 -7.33 -0.06 -16.19
C LEU A 11 -8.18 0.89 -15.35
N VAL A 12 -9.28 0.41 -14.74
CA VAL A 12 -10.17 1.23 -13.89
C VAL A 12 -9.40 1.78 -12.68
N ILE A 13 -8.62 0.93 -12.02
CA ILE A 13 -7.78 1.34 -10.89
C ILE A 13 -6.73 2.37 -11.33
N HIS A 14 -6.13 2.19 -12.51
CA HIS A 14 -5.19 3.15 -13.07
C HIS A 14 -5.86 4.49 -13.40
N GLN A 15 -7.07 4.48 -13.95
CA GLN A 15 -7.83 5.70 -14.22
C GLN A 15 -8.09 6.51 -12.94
N ARG A 16 -8.35 5.84 -11.80
CA ARG A 16 -8.45 6.50 -10.47
C ARG A 16 -7.17 7.20 -10.02
N SER A 17 -6.01 6.92 -10.63
CA SER A 17 -4.78 7.68 -10.34
C SER A 17 -4.71 9.03 -11.04
N HIS A 18 -5.49 9.22 -12.11
CA HIS A 18 -5.64 10.50 -12.81
C HIS A 18 -6.75 11.37 -12.21
N ALA A 19 -7.66 10.78 -11.44
CA ALA A 19 -8.70 11.52 -10.74
C ALA A 19 -8.12 12.23 -9.49
N PRO A 20 -8.44 13.51 -9.26
CA PRO A 20 -8.05 14.22 -8.05
C PRO A 20 -8.76 13.66 -6.79
N GLN A 21 -9.90 13.01 -7.00
CA GLN A 21 -10.73 12.42 -5.95
C GLN A 21 -10.27 10.98 -5.67
N ARG A 22 -9.50 10.82 -4.61
CA ARG A 22 -9.15 9.50 -4.05
C ARG A 22 -10.24 9.09 -3.04
N PRO A 23 -11.01 8.02 -3.31
CA PRO A 23 -12.24 7.74 -2.56
C PRO A 23 -12.00 7.22 -1.14
N HIS A 24 -10.77 6.82 -0.80
CA HIS A 24 -10.48 6.20 0.50
C HIS A 24 -9.67 7.14 1.37
N THR A 25 -10.35 7.84 2.28
CA THR A 25 -9.74 8.80 3.20
C THR A 25 -9.43 8.17 4.55
N CYS A 26 -8.26 8.46 5.10
CA CYS A 26 -7.89 8.09 6.45
C CYS A 26 -8.61 9.02 7.45
N PRO A 27 -9.44 8.49 8.37
CA PRO A 27 -10.15 9.32 9.34
C PRO A 27 -9.21 9.96 10.36
N GLU A 28 -8.03 9.38 10.58
CA GLU A 28 -7.08 9.81 11.63
C GLU A 28 -6.19 10.98 11.18
N CYS A 29 -5.93 11.12 9.87
CA CYS A 29 -5.04 12.18 9.35
C CYS A 29 -5.51 12.83 8.03
N GLY A 30 -6.70 12.49 7.53
CA GLY A 30 -7.26 13.06 6.29
C GLY A 30 -6.58 12.61 5.01
N ARG A 31 -5.56 11.74 5.06
CA ARG A 31 -4.82 11.29 3.87
C ARG A 31 -5.65 10.40 2.97
N THR A 32 -5.63 10.66 1.66
CA THR A 32 -6.47 9.94 0.69
C THR A 32 -5.70 8.92 -0.15
N PHE A 33 -6.37 7.81 -0.47
CA PHE A 33 -5.83 6.65 -1.20
C PHE A 33 -6.73 6.25 -2.37
N SER A 34 -6.11 5.84 -3.47
CA SER A 34 -6.83 5.36 -4.67
C SER A 34 -7.39 3.94 -4.53
N ARG A 35 -6.91 3.17 -3.54
CA ARG A 35 -7.32 1.79 -3.26
C ARG A 35 -7.55 1.60 -1.76
N SER A 36 -8.60 0.86 -1.39
CA SER A 36 -8.94 0.55 0.00
C SER A 36 -7.83 -0.22 0.72
N ALA A 37 -7.19 -1.18 0.05
CA ALA A 37 -6.06 -1.95 0.60
C ALA A 37 -4.89 -1.04 1.04
N ASN A 38 -4.65 0.05 0.29
CA ASN A 38 -3.60 1.01 0.65
C ASN A 38 -3.99 1.84 1.89
N LEU A 39 -5.27 2.17 2.05
CA LEU A 39 -5.77 2.83 3.27
C LEU A 39 -5.62 1.90 4.48
N VAL A 40 -6.03 0.63 4.37
CA VAL A 40 -5.89 -0.35 5.47
C VAL A 40 -4.43 -0.51 5.87
N LEU A 41 -3.53 -0.64 4.89
CA LEU A 41 -2.11 -0.71 5.17
C LEU A 41 -1.58 0.58 5.81
N HIS A 42 -2.04 1.73 5.35
CA HIS A 42 -1.67 3.02 5.92
C HIS A 42 -2.11 3.16 7.38
N ARG A 43 -3.28 2.64 7.77
CA ARG A 43 -3.73 2.69 9.17
C ARG A 43 -2.77 2.05 10.17
N ARG A 44 -1.98 1.07 9.73
CA ARG A 44 -0.89 0.49 10.54
C ARG A 44 0.21 1.50 10.89
N VAL A 45 0.23 2.68 10.25
CA VAL A 45 1.08 3.82 10.63
C VAL A 45 0.70 4.35 11.98
N HIS A 46 -0.59 4.49 12.23
CA HIS A 46 -1.11 5.05 13.46
C HIS A 46 -1.10 4.04 14.60
N THR A 47 -1.43 2.78 14.32
CA THR A 47 -1.43 1.72 15.34
C THR A 47 -0.03 1.17 15.65
N GLY A 48 0.97 1.47 14.83
CA GLY A 48 2.32 0.91 14.97
C GLY A 48 2.43 -0.58 14.61
N GLU A 49 1.35 -1.21 14.14
CA GLU A 49 1.33 -2.65 13.81
C GLU A 49 2.37 -3.02 12.75
N ARG A 50 3.17 -4.04 13.05
CA ARG A 50 4.22 -4.58 12.16
C ARG A 50 4.18 -6.11 12.13
N PRO A 51 3.19 -6.70 11.43
CA PRO A 51 2.95 -8.14 11.50
C PRO A 51 4.00 -8.98 10.75
N PHE A 52 4.86 -8.36 9.95
CA PHE A 52 5.83 -9.07 9.11
C PHE A 52 7.23 -9.00 9.72
N THR A 53 7.69 -10.08 10.32
CA THR A 53 9.02 -10.13 10.97
C THR A 53 10.03 -10.85 10.09
N CYS A 54 11.23 -10.28 9.96
CA CYS A 54 12.35 -10.91 9.29
C CYS A 54 12.88 -12.07 10.12
N PRO A 55 12.90 -13.31 9.60
CA PRO A 55 13.35 -14.47 10.37
C PRO A 55 14.85 -14.46 10.65
N ARG A 56 15.65 -13.74 9.84
CA ARG A 56 17.12 -13.70 10.03
C ARG A 56 17.56 -12.69 11.09
N CYS A 57 16.95 -11.51 11.17
CA CYS A 57 17.40 -10.45 12.08
C CYS A 57 16.31 -9.91 13.02
N GLY A 58 15.11 -10.49 13.02
CA GLY A 58 14.02 -10.11 13.91
C GLY A 58 13.36 -8.76 13.61
N ARG A 59 13.79 -8.03 12.56
CA ARG A 59 13.21 -6.72 12.23
C ARG A 59 11.78 -6.86 11.68
N SER A 60 10.85 -6.09 12.24
CA SER A 60 9.43 -6.11 11.83
C SER A 60 9.04 -4.99 10.86
N PHE A 61 8.10 -5.28 9.96
CA PHE A 61 7.64 -4.45 8.86
C PHE A 61 6.12 -4.37 8.79
N ARG A 62 5.63 -3.27 8.22
CA ARG A 62 4.19 -2.96 8.10
C ARG A 62 3.50 -3.69 6.94
N ASN A 63 4.26 -4.03 5.89
CA ASN A 63 3.79 -4.82 4.75
C ASN A 63 4.84 -5.85 4.32
N LYS A 64 4.37 -6.87 3.57
CA LYS A 64 5.19 -7.95 3.03
C LYS A 64 6.21 -7.48 2.00
N ALA A 65 5.89 -6.46 1.19
CA ALA A 65 6.80 -5.94 0.17
C ALA A 65 8.07 -5.36 0.79
N ASN A 66 7.95 -4.59 1.87
CA ASN A 66 9.05 -4.01 2.62
C ASN A 66 9.90 -5.10 3.27
N LEU A 67 9.27 -6.13 3.86
CA LEU A 67 9.99 -7.31 4.35
C LEU A 67 10.77 -7.98 3.21
N THR A 68 10.13 -8.21 2.07
CA THR A 68 10.76 -8.88 0.91
C THR A 68 11.97 -8.11 0.41
N THR A 69 11.86 -6.78 0.27
CA THR A 69 12.99 -5.92 -0.11
C THR A 69 14.10 -5.95 0.94
N HIS A 70 13.75 -5.89 2.22
CA HIS A 70 14.72 -6.00 3.31
C HIS A 70 15.44 -7.34 3.33
N SER A 71 14.72 -8.44 3.08
CA SER A 71 15.29 -9.79 3.07
C SER A 71 16.33 -10.00 1.97
N ARG A 72 16.44 -9.11 0.98
CA ARG A 72 17.49 -9.16 -0.05
C ARG A 72 18.82 -8.56 0.41
N LEU A 73 18.85 -7.87 1.55
CA LEU A 73 20.07 -7.35 2.17
C LEU A 73 20.86 -8.44 2.92
N HIS A 74 20.31 -9.65 2.93
CA HIS A 74 20.74 -10.85 3.60
C HIS A 74 21.01 -11.91 2.54
#